data_AF-A0A5J4PFC7-F1
#
_entry.id   AF-A0A5J4PFC7-F1
#
_cell.length_a   1.000
_cell.length_b   1.000
_cell.length_c   1.000
_cell.angle_alpha   90.00
_cell.angle_beta   90.00
_cell.angle_gamma   90.00
#
_symmetry.space_group_name_H-M   'P 1'
#
loop_
_entity.id
_entity.type
_entity.pdbx_description
1 polymer ?
#
loop_
_entity_poly.entity_id
_entity_poly.type
_entity_poly.pdbx_seq_one_letter_code
_entity_poly.pdbx_strand_id
1 'polypeptide(L)'
;VMYYAERNGYRAPAYHRLDIGATYLVKKTAKYESELAFSLYNAYGRRNVYMIRFETNKEDLDKTSVYRYSLFTYIPSISWNFKF
;
A
#
# COMPACT_ATOMS: atom_id res chain seq x y z
N VAL A 1 27.43 21.76 4.49
CA VAL A 1 27.38 20.89 5.68
C VAL A 1 26.05 20.15 5.65
N MET A 2 26.04 18.81 5.62
CA MET A 2 24.79 18.06 5.79
C MET A 2 24.28 18.35 7.20
N TYR A 3 23.29 19.22 7.32
CA TYR A 3 22.53 19.35 8.57
C TYR A 3 21.84 18.01 8.78
N TYR A 4 22.35 17.21 9.71
CA TYR A 4 21.61 16.07 10.23
C TYR A 4 20.26 16.62 10.71
N ALA A 5 19.18 16.19 10.05
CA ALA A 5 17.83 16.52 10.52
C ALA A 5 17.74 16.10 11.99
N GLU A 6 17.19 16.97 12.85
CA GLU A 6 16.95 16.64 14.25
C GLU A 6 16.31 15.26 14.37
N ARG A 7 16.73 14.48 15.37
CA ARG A 7 16.13 13.18 15.65
C ARG A 7 14.62 13.39 15.87
N ASN A 8 13.79 12.77 15.03
CA ASN A 8 12.33 12.95 14.99
C ASN A 8 11.82 14.32 14.51
N GLY A 9 12.66 15.17 13.92
CA GLY A 9 12.25 16.49 13.40
C GLY A 9 11.34 16.44 12.16
N TYR A 10 11.13 15.24 11.60
CA TYR A 10 10.25 15.03 10.46
C TYR A 10 9.19 13.97 10.75
N ARG A 11 7.92 14.34 10.55
CA ARG A 11 6.79 13.42 10.59
C ARG A 11 6.37 13.08 9.16
N ALA A 12 6.31 11.78 8.85
CA ALA A 12 5.78 11.32 7.57
C ALA A 12 4.33 11.82 7.37
N PRO A 13 3.89 12.07 6.11
CA PRO A 13 2.52 12.48 5.82
C PRO A 13 1.50 11.50 6.43
N ALA A 14 0.32 12.02 6.78
CA ALA A 14 -0.76 11.19 7.32
C ALA A 14 -1.08 10.03 6.36
N TYR A 15 -1.04 8.80 6.89
CA TYR A 15 -1.35 7.58 6.16
C TYR A 15 -2.84 7.26 6.30
N HIS A 16 -3.51 6.96 5.18
CA HIS A 16 -4.89 6.51 5.20
C HIS A 16 -5.12 5.46 4.11
N ARG A 17 -5.73 4.34 4.48
CA ARG A 17 -6.02 3.22 3.60
C ARG A 17 -7.38 2.62 3.97
N LEU A 18 -8.15 2.27 2.95
CA LEU A 18 -9.34 1.44 3.09
C LEU A 18 -9.11 0.16 2.31
N ASP A 19 -9.34 -0.98 2.95
CA ASP A 19 -9.32 -2.29 2.32
C ASP A 19 -10.75 -2.83 2.36
N ILE A 20 -11.22 -3.37 1.23
CA ILE A 20 -12.56 -3.95 1.12
C ILE A 20 -12.46 -5.41 0.69
N GLY A 21 -13.39 -6.22 1.15
CA GLY A 21 -13.47 -7.63 0.77
C GLY A 21 -14.88 -8.16 0.88
N ALA A 22 -15.20 -9.12 0.03
CA ALA A 22 -16.46 -9.83 0.01
C ALA A 22 -16.23 -11.30 -0.33
N THR A 23 -16.93 -12.18 0.38
CA THR A 23 -16.94 -13.62 0.08
C THR A 23 -18.32 -14.00 -0.41
N TYR A 24 -18.37 -14.72 -1.53
CA TYR A 24 -19.57 -15.25 -2.13
C TYR A 24 -19.56 -16.78 -2.05
N LEU A 25 -20.54 -17.34 -1.33
CA LEU A 25 -20.76 -18.78 -1.28
C LEU A 25 -21.36 -19.22 -2.62
N VAL A 26 -20.55 -19.91 -3.44
CA VAL A 26 -20.98 -20.39 -4.76
C VAL A 26 -21.89 -21.60 -4.61
N LYS A 27 -21.45 -22.58 -3.83
CA LYS A 27 -22.20 -23.82 -3.62
C LYS A 27 -21.89 -24.40 -2.25
N LYS A 28 -22.93 -24.88 -1.57
CA LYS A 28 -22.80 -25.69 -0.36
C LYS A 28 -23.62 -26.97 -0.53
N THR A 29 -22.96 -28.11 -0.38
CA THR A 29 -23.56 -29.45 -0.41
C THR A 29 -23.05 -30.26 0.77
N ALA A 30 -23.61 -31.46 0.98
CA ALA A 30 -23.12 -32.37 2.02
C ALA A 30 -21.72 -32.95 1.74
N LYS A 31 -21.23 -32.84 0.50
CA LYS A 31 -19.94 -33.43 0.07
C LYS A 31 -18.85 -32.40 -0.22
N TYR A 32 -19.23 -31.15 -0.44
CA TYR A 32 -18.29 -30.06 -0.68
C TYR A 32 -18.96 -28.70 -0.53
N GLU A 33 -18.12 -27.71 -0.24
CA GLU A 33 -18.44 -26.29 -0.23
C GLU A 33 -17.45 -25.56 -1.14
N SER A 34 -17.94 -24.58 -1.90
CA SER A 34 -17.11 -23.71 -2.72
C SER A 34 -17.48 -22.25 -2.55
N GLU A 35 -16.45 -21.42 -2.40
CA GLU A 35 -16.58 -20.00 -2.07
C GLU A 35 -15.62 -19.17 -2.92
N LEU A 36 -16.09 -18.04 -3.44
CA LEU A 36 -15.26 -17.03 -4.09
C LEU A 36 -14.98 -15.91 -3.10
N ALA A 37 -13.70 -15.64 -2.81
CA ALA A 37 -13.28 -14.50 -2.03
C ALA A 37 -12.73 -13.41 -2.97
N PHE A 38 -13.25 -12.21 -2.83
CA PHE A 38 -12.81 -11.01 -3.54
C PHE A 38 -12.25 -10.03 -2.51
N SER A 39 -11.13 -9.39 -2.83
CA SER A 39 -10.62 -8.28 -2.03
C SER A 39 -9.95 -7.22 -2.88
N LEU A 40 -9.96 -5.99 -2.38
CA LEU A 40 -9.26 -4.85 -2.95
C LEU A 40 -8.53 -4.13 -1.83
N TYR A 41 -7.20 -4.22 -1.88
CA TYR A 41 -6.32 -3.47 -1.00
C TYR A 41 -6.17 -2.04 -1.51
N ASN A 42 -6.23 -1.08 -0.58
CA ASN A 42 -6.16 0.35 -0.84
C ASN A 42 -7.18 0.81 -1.90
N ALA A 43 -8.46 0.62 -1.59
CA ALA A 43 -9.60 1.04 -2.41
C ALA A 43 -9.57 2.54 -2.77
N TYR A 44 -8.92 3.40 -1.97
CA TYR A 44 -8.74 4.81 -2.29
C TYR A 44 -7.68 5.09 -3.36
N GLY A 45 -6.82 4.11 -3.68
CA GLY A 45 -5.71 4.30 -4.60
C GLY A 45 -4.73 5.38 -4.16
N ARG A 46 -4.60 5.60 -2.85
CA ARG A 46 -3.69 6.62 -2.34
C ARG A 46 -2.26 6.12 -2.46
N ARG A 47 -1.39 6.92 -3.09
CA ARG A 47 0.06 6.69 -3.12
C ARG A 47 0.65 7.03 -1.76
N ASN A 48 0.49 6.10 -0.83
CA ASN A 48 0.98 6.23 0.53
C ASN A 48 2.51 6.11 0.56
N VAL A 49 3.15 7.02 1.29
CA VAL A 49 4.61 7.10 1.38
C VAL A 49 5.14 5.91 2.16
N TYR A 50 5.90 5.05 1.50
CA TYR A 50 6.64 3.95 2.11
C TYR A 50 8.06 4.38 2.51
N MET A 51 8.72 5.14 1.64
CA MET A 51 10.07 5.63 1.88
C MET A 51 10.22 7.06 1.36
N ILE A 52 10.94 7.89 2.11
CA ILE A 52 11.31 9.25 1.71
C ILE A 52 12.82 9.27 1.55
N ARG A 53 13.29 9.74 0.40
CA ARG A 53 14.72 9.89 0.12
C ARG A 53 15.03 11.34 -0.20
N PHE A 54 16.00 11.88 0.53
CA PHE A 54 16.54 13.20 0.28
C PHE A 54 17.77 13.02 -0.60
N GLU A 55 17.79 13.66 -1.76
CA GLU A 55 18.92 13.64 -2.67
C GLU A 55 19.32 15.09 -2.98
N THR A 56 20.59 15.41 -2.78
CA THR A 56 21.14 16.70 -3.20
C THR A 56 21.32 16.70 -4.71
N ASN A 57 20.84 17.75 -5.38
CA ASN A 57 21.02 17.89 -6.81
C ASN A 57 22.52 17.99 -7.15
N LYS A 58 22.97 17.20 -8.12
CA LYS A 58 24.39 17.15 -8.54
C LYS A 58 24.83 18.41 -9.28
N GLU A 59 23.89 19.16 -9.87
CA GLU A 59 24.17 20.39 -10.62
C GLU A 59 24.07 21.66 -9.76
N ASP A 60 23.32 21.59 -8.66
CA ASP A 60 23.06 22.73 -7.78
C ASP A 60 23.01 22.24 -6.32
N LEU A 61 24.16 22.31 -5.64
CA LEU A 61 24.38 21.76 -4.30
C LEU A 61 23.48 22.41 -3.22
N ASP A 62 22.89 23.55 -3.52
CA ASP A 62 21.96 24.26 -2.63
C ASP A 62 20.51 23.77 -2.76
N LYS A 63 20.20 22.94 -3.78
CA LYS A 63 18.87 22.36 -3.99
C LYS A 63 18.82 20.91 -3.54
N THR A 64 18.08 20.67 -2.45
CA THR A 64 17.76 19.31 -1.99
C THR A 64 16.40 18.88 -2.54
N SER A 65 16.36 17.80 -3.30
CA SER A 65 15.13 17.18 -3.80
C SER A 65 14.63 16.10 -2.84
N VAL A 66 13.31 16.01 -2.70
CA VAL A 66 12.65 15.03 -1.82
C VAL A 66 11.85 14.05 -2.66
N TYR A 67 12.30 12.80 -2.72
CA TYR A 67 11.61 11.71 -3.41
C TYR A 67 10.75 10.94 -2.43
N ARG A 68 9.51 10.65 -2.84
CA ARG A 68 8.57 9.81 -2.09
C ARG A 68 8.28 8.56 -2.89
N TYR A 69 8.62 7.41 -2.34
CA TYR A 69 8.32 6.12 -2.95
C TYR A 69 7.05 5.55 -2.34
N SER A 70 6.13 5.09 -3.20
CA SER A 70 4.93 4.36 -2.81
C SER A 70 5.00 2.96 -3.43
N LEU A 71 4.78 1.92 -2.64
CA LEU A 71 4.88 0.54 -3.12
C LEU A 71 3.69 0.15 -3.99
N PHE A 72 2.46 0.37 -3.49
CA PHE A 72 1.25 -0.15 -4.11
C PHE A 72 0.11 0.86 -4.08
N THR A 73 -0.67 0.89 -5.16
CA THR A 73 -1.85 1.77 -5.30
C THR A 73 -3.13 0.97 -5.17
N TYR A 74 -3.45 0.11 -6.13
CA TYR A 74 -4.58 -0.82 -6.07
C TYR A 74 -4.04 -2.24 -6.18
N ILE A 75 -4.44 -3.12 -5.28
CA ILE A 75 -4.16 -4.55 -5.42
C ILE A 75 -5.49 -5.31 -5.33
N PRO A 76 -6.10 -5.67 -6.49
CA PRO A 76 -7.24 -6.57 -6.50
C PRO A 76 -6.78 -8.01 -6.28
N SER A 77 -7.62 -8.81 -5.65
CA SER A 77 -7.39 -10.24 -5.44
C SER A 77 -8.71 -11.02 -5.55
N ILE A 78 -8.62 -12.18 -6.18
CA ILE A 78 -9.69 -13.16 -6.31
C ILE A 78 -9.15 -14.53 -5.91
N SER A 79 -9.93 -15.29 -5.17
CA SER A 79 -9.58 -16.66 -4.77
C SER A 79 -10.80 -17.54 -4.80
N TRP A 80 -10.66 -18.75 -5.35
CA TRP A 80 -11.70 -19.77 -5.32
C TRP A 80 -11.30 -20.87 -4.37
N ASN A 81 -12.03 -20.99 -3.27
CA ASN A 81 -11.78 -21.94 -2.20
C ASN A 81 -12.74 -23.12 -2.30
N PHE A 82 -12.23 -24.31 -1.98
CA PHE A 82 -12.98 -25.56 -1.93
C PHE A 82 -12.76 -26.23 -0.58
N LYS A 83 -13.83 -26.73 0.02
CA LYS A 83 -13.80 -27.59 1.21
C LYS A 83 -14.50 -28.89 0.84
N PHE A 84 -13.91 -30.03 1.20
CA PHE A 84 -14.42 -31.37 0.90
C PHE A 84 -14.82 -32.07 2.20
#